data_AF-A0A1C6VSL1-F1
#
_entry.id   AF-A0A1C6VSL1-F1
#
_cell.length_a   1.000
_cell.length_b   1.000
_cell.length_c   1.000
_cell.angle_alpha   90.00
_cell.angle_beta   90.00
_cell.angle_gamma   90.00
#
_symmetry.space_group_name_H-M   'P 1'
#
loop_
_entity.id
_entity.type
_entity.pdbx_description
1 polymer ?
#
loop_
_entity_poly.entity_id
_entity_poly.type
_entity_poly.pdbx_seq_one_letter_code
_entity_poly.pdbx_strand_id
1 'polypeptide(L)'
;MDRWSWFPQPSLVCFLTVSPERARQRVLARGIDTEELAHLRALDAGCRGLPEFGTFTVIDVDGEPSEVGAALDRVVRAALAR
;
A
#
# COMPACT_ATOMS: atom_id res chain seq x y z
N MET A 1 11.43 10.12 -20.42
CA MET A 1 10.28 9.38 -20.99
C MET A 1 9.32 9.15 -19.85
N ASP A 2 8.28 9.99 -19.76
CA ASP A 2 7.33 9.96 -18.64
C ASP A 2 6.37 8.81 -18.88
N ARG A 3 6.70 7.66 -18.29
CA ARG A 3 6.20 6.32 -18.65
C ARG A 3 4.70 6.09 -18.37
N TRP A 4 3.93 7.15 -18.07
CA TRP A 4 2.55 7.07 -17.58
C TRP A 4 1.60 8.14 -18.16
N SER A 5 1.96 8.90 -19.19
CA SER A 5 1.14 10.02 -19.69
C SER A 5 -0.22 9.65 -20.30
N TRP A 6 -0.53 8.36 -20.47
CA TRP A 6 -1.83 7.88 -20.96
C TRP A 6 -2.88 7.67 -19.87
N PHE A 7 -2.49 7.64 -18.59
CA PHE A 7 -3.42 7.47 -17.48
C PHE A 7 -3.62 8.78 -16.73
N PRO A 8 -4.84 9.05 -16.22
CA PRO A 8 -5.05 10.16 -15.30
C PRO A 8 -4.09 10.09 -14.12
N GLN A 9 -3.44 11.21 -13.80
CA GLN A 9 -2.59 11.31 -12.62
C GLN A 9 -3.47 11.27 -11.37
N PRO A 10 -3.21 10.35 -10.42
CA PRO A 10 -3.98 10.30 -9.18
C PRO A 10 -3.70 11.55 -8.33
N SER A 11 -4.75 12.10 -7.71
CA SER A 11 -4.63 13.21 -6.75
C SER A 11 -4.12 12.78 -5.37
N LEU A 12 -4.12 11.46 -5.11
CA LEU A 12 -3.64 10.78 -3.92
C LEU A 12 -3.33 9.31 -4.26
N VAL A 13 -2.19 8.81 -3.76
CA VAL A 13 -1.87 7.37 -3.72
C VAL A 13 -1.57 7.00 -2.28
N CYS A 14 -2.33 6.05 -1.72
CA CYS A 14 -2.07 5.49 -0.39
C CYS A 14 -1.29 4.19 -0.53
N PHE A 15 -0.07 4.14 -0.01
CA PHE A 15 0.72 2.91 0.08
C PHE A 15 0.47 2.24 1.44
N LEU A 16 -0.33 1.17 1.43
CA LEU A 16 -0.67 0.40 2.63
C LEU A 16 0.50 -0.54 2.97
N THR A 17 1.30 -0.18 3.96
CA THR A 17 2.45 -0.99 4.37
C THR A 17 2.05 -1.99 5.44
N VAL A 18 2.42 -3.25 5.23
CA VAL A 18 2.16 -4.40 6.10
C VAL A 18 3.46 -5.19 6.17
N SER A 19 3.81 -5.75 7.33
CA SER A 19 4.96 -6.64 7.40
C SER A 19 4.78 -7.87 6.48
N PRO A 20 5.81 -8.32 5.74
CA PRO A 20 5.72 -9.51 4.89
C PRO A 20 5.21 -10.75 5.65
N GLU A 21 5.57 -10.88 6.93
CA GLU A 21 5.13 -11.95 7.80
C GLU A 21 3.62 -11.89 8.06
N ARG A 22 3.08 -10.71 8.39
CA ARG A 22 1.63 -10.51 8.60
C ARG A 22 0.84 -10.62 7.30
N ALA A 23 1.38 -10.14 6.19
CA ALA A 23 0.81 -10.35 4.86
C ALA A 23 0.69 -11.86 4.54
N ARG A 24 1.75 -12.63 4.73
CA ARG A 24 1.74 -14.09 4.53
C ARG A 24 0.72 -14.78 5.43
N GLN A 25 0.63 -14.40 6.70
CA GLN A 25 -0.37 -14.94 7.62
C GLN A 25 -1.80 -14.69 7.11
N ARG A 26 -2.11 -13.47 6.65
CA ARG A 26 -3.42 -13.11 6.09
C ARG A 26 -3.74 -13.86 4.79
N VAL A 27 -2.75 -14.07 3.93
CA VAL A 27 -2.88 -14.87 2.69
C VAL A 27 -3.22 -16.33 3.05
N LEU A 28 -2.42 -16.95 3.93
CA LEU A 28 -2.65 -18.33 4.36
C LEU A 28 -4.02 -18.52 5.03
N ALA A 29 -4.42 -17.58 5.89
CA ALA A 29 -5.72 -17.62 6.57
C ALA A 29 -6.91 -17.51 5.60
N ARG A 30 -6.73 -16.85 4.45
CA ARG A 30 -7.76 -16.71 3.42
C ARG A 30 -8.01 -18.03 2.67
N GLY A 31 -7.00 -18.89 2.56
CA GLY A 31 -7.14 -20.25 2.02
C GLY A 31 -7.43 -20.37 0.52
N ILE A 32 -7.24 -19.30 -0.27
CA ILE A 32 -7.48 -19.28 -1.72
C ILE A 32 -6.19 -19.16 -2.55
N ASP A 33 -5.09 -18.81 -1.90
CA ASP A 33 -3.79 -18.52 -2.52
C ASP A 33 -2.65 -18.68 -1.50
N THR A 34 -1.42 -18.65 -2.01
CA THR A 34 -0.20 -18.76 -1.20
C THR A 34 0.81 -17.73 -1.67
N GLU A 35 1.55 -17.14 -0.74
CA GLU A 35 2.62 -16.20 -1.04
C GLU A 35 3.89 -16.60 -0.28
N GLU A 36 5.02 -16.52 -0.99
CA GLU A 36 6.33 -16.76 -0.39
C GLU A 36 6.88 -15.49 0.25
N LEU A 37 7.49 -15.63 1.41
CA LEU A 37 8.01 -14.48 2.16
C LEU A 37 9.07 -13.70 1.36
N ALA A 38 9.86 -14.40 0.54
CA ALA A 38 10.82 -13.78 -0.36
C ALA A 38 10.14 -12.90 -1.43
N HIS A 39 9.03 -13.37 -2.00
CA HIS A 39 8.26 -12.59 -2.98
C HIS A 39 7.61 -11.37 -2.34
N LEU A 40 7.05 -11.50 -1.14
CA LEU A 40 6.45 -10.38 -0.41
C LEU A 40 7.50 -9.29 -0.07
N ARG A 41 8.71 -9.69 0.33
CA ARG A 41 9.84 -8.75 0.54
C ARG A 41 10.28 -8.08 -0.75
N ALA A 42 10.38 -8.83 -1.85
CA ALA A 42 10.75 -8.28 -3.15
C ALA A 42 9.67 -7.32 -3.67
N LEU A 43 8.39 -7.61 -3.43
CA LEU A 43 7.27 -6.73 -3.78
C LEU A 43 7.32 -5.41 -3.00
N ASP A 44 7.50 -5.45 -1.68
CA ASP A 44 7.66 -4.23 -0.87
C ASP A 44 8.86 -3.39 -1.34
N ALA A 45 10.01 -4.03 -1.55
CA ALA A 45 11.20 -3.35 -2.07
C ALA A 45 10.97 -2.77 -3.48
N GLY A 46 10.27 -3.49 -4.36
CA GLY A 46 9.95 -3.05 -5.71
C GLY A 46 9.04 -1.83 -5.71
N CYS A 47 7.99 -1.81 -4.88
CA CYS A 47 7.13 -0.65 -4.71
C CYS A 47 7.90 0.56 -4.17
N ARG A 48 8.76 0.35 -3.15
CA ARG A 48 9.61 1.41 -2.57
C ARG A 48 10.66 1.94 -3.54
N GLY A 49 11.08 1.12 -4.49
CA GLY A 49 12.01 1.50 -5.56
C GLY A 49 11.38 2.27 -6.71
N LEU A 50 10.06 2.48 -6.72
CA LEU A 50 9.40 3.28 -7.75
C LEU A 50 9.87 4.74 -7.68
N PRO A 51 10.19 5.39 -8.82
CA PRO A 51 10.54 6.81 -8.85
C PRO A 51 9.47 7.71 -8.20
N GLU A 52 8.20 7.32 -8.30
CA GLU A 52 7.05 8.04 -7.79
C GLU A 52 6.79 7.77 -6.30
N PHE A 53 7.48 6.82 -5.66
CA PHE A 53 7.18 6.39 -4.28
C PHE A 53 7.23 7.55 -3.27
N GLY A 54 8.11 8.53 -3.49
CA GLY A 54 8.19 9.73 -2.65
C GLY A 54 6.93 10.61 -2.66
N THR A 55 6.01 10.39 -3.60
CA THR A 55 4.71 11.08 -3.67
C THR A 55 3.58 10.33 -2.95
N PHE A 56 3.83 9.09 -2.51
CA PHE A 56 2.80 8.26 -1.91
C PHE A 56 2.63 8.59 -0.42
N THR A 57 1.39 8.55 0.06
CA THR A 57 1.10 8.59 1.48
C THR A 57 1.21 7.19 2.05
N VAL A 58 2.24 6.93 2.86
CA VAL A 58 2.45 5.64 3.52
C VAL A 58 1.53 5.51 4.73
N ILE A 59 0.76 4.42 4.79
CA ILE A 59 -0.15 4.11 5.90
C ILE A 59 0.22 2.71 6.42
N ASP A 60 0.61 2.63 7.69
CA ASP A 60 0.82 1.35 8.36
C ASP A 60 -0.52 0.64 8.60
N VAL A 61 -0.63 -0.59 8.11
CA VAL A 61 -1.82 -1.43 8.20
C VAL A 61 -1.58 -2.76 8.93
N ASP A 62 -0.52 -2.83 9.72
CA ASP A 62 -0.32 -3.89 10.71
C ASP A 62 -1.24 -3.72 11.94
N GLY A 63 -1.87 -2.56 12.14
CA GLY A 63 -2.82 -2.30 13.24
C GLY A 63 -4.17 -3.03 13.11
N GLU A 64 -5.10 -2.65 14.00
CA GLU A 64 -6.48 -3.15 13.97
C GLU A 64 -7.28 -2.51 12.81
N PRO A 65 -8.24 -3.22 12.19
CA PRO A 65 -8.98 -2.71 11.03
C PRO A 65 -9.68 -1.35 11.28
N SER A 66 -10.17 -1.11 12.49
CA SER A 66 -10.80 0.17 12.87
C SER A 66 -9.81 1.33 12.90
N GLU A 67 -8.59 1.10 13.40
CA GLU A 67 -7.53 2.11 13.46
C GLU A 67 -7.03 2.44 12.06
N VAL A 68 -6.85 1.41 11.23
CA VAL A 68 -6.47 1.55 9.82
C VAL A 68 -7.55 2.32 9.04
N GLY A 69 -8.83 1.98 9.24
CA GLY A 69 -9.95 2.69 8.62
C GLY A 69 -9.97 4.17 9.01
N ALA A 70 -9.81 4.47 10.30
CA ALA A 70 -9.75 5.86 10.77
C ALA A 70 -8.54 6.62 10.22
N ALA A 71 -7.38 5.96 10.05
CA ALA A 71 -6.20 6.56 9.44
C ALA A 71 -6.43 6.87 7.96
N LEU A 72 -7.00 5.92 7.20
CA LEU A 72 -7.33 6.09 5.79
C LEU A 72 -8.34 7.22 5.58
N ASP A 73 -9.39 7.28 6.40
CA ASP A 73 -10.39 8.35 6.37
C ASP A 73 -9.78 9.74 6.56
N ARG A 74 -8.84 9.88 7.50
CA ARG A 74 -8.13 11.15 7.72
C ARG A 74 -7.34 11.56 6.48
N VAL A 75 -6.59 10.64 5.89
CA VAL A 75 -5.77 10.90 4.69
C VAL A 75 -6.64 11.31 3.51
N VAL A 76 -7.73 10.58 3.26
CA VAL A 76 -8.65 10.86 2.14
C VAL A 76 -9.35 12.20 2.34
N ARG A 77 -9.84 12.51 3.55
CA ARG A 77 -10.48 13.80 3.84
C ARG A 77 -9.52 14.97 3.65
N ALA A 78 -8.27 14.83 4.09
CA ALA A 78 -7.26 15.86 3.87
C ALA A 78 -6.96 16.05 2.38
N ALA A 79 -7.00 14.99 1.57
CA ALA A 79 -6.82 15.09 0.13
C ALA A 79 -7.98 15.77 -0.60
N LEU A 80 -9.22 15.56 -0.14
CA LEU A 80 -10.43 16.16 -0.72
C LEU A 80 -10.62 17.64 -0.36
N ALA A 81 -9.96 18.11 0.71
CA ALA A 81 -10.03 19.50 1.15
C ALA A 81 -9.03 20.43 0.43
N ARG A 82 -8.24 19.90 -0.51
CA ARG A 82 -7.23 20.63 -1.29
C ARG A 82 -7.78 21.13 -2.62
#